data_AF-A0A0F9IEN3-F1
#
_entry.id   AF-A0A0F9IEN3-F1
#
_cell.length_a   1.000
_cell.length_b   1.000
_cell.length_c   1.000
_cell.angle_alpha   90.00
_cell.angle_beta   90.00
_cell.angle_gamma   90.00
#
_symmetry.space_group_name_H-M   'P 1'
#
loop_
_entity.id
_entity.type
_entity.pdbx_description
1 polymer ?
#
loop_
_entity_poly.entity_id
_entity_poly.type
_entity_poly.pdbx_seq_one_letter_code
_entity_poly.pdbx_strand_id
1 'polypeptide(L)'
;MLENDVYIKLLSMQYCPLFGRIAVDLGYITEEQLEKAATQQIEEGLFNNSHRLIGNILSEHAWITDDQIDIVLFELFEQNQLKKWISRPT
;
A
#
# COMPACT_ATOMS: atom_id res chain seq x y z
N MET A 1 -5.65 -16.42 15.86
CA MET A 1 -4.43 -16.09 15.10
C MET A 1 -4.60 -16.19 13.58
N LEU A 2 -5.57 -16.93 13.02
CA LEU A 2 -5.80 -17.01 11.56
C LEU A 2 -6.54 -15.80 10.92
N GLU A 3 -7.24 -14.98 11.70
CA GLU A 3 -7.98 -13.83 11.16
C GLU A 3 -7.08 -12.70 10.64
N ASN A 4 -5.89 -12.52 11.22
CA ASN A 4 -5.01 -11.41 10.89
C ASN A 4 -4.37 -11.57 9.49
N ASP A 5 -3.95 -12.79 9.11
CA ASP A 5 -3.28 -13.02 7.82
C ASP A 5 -4.24 -12.82 6.64
N VAL A 6 -5.49 -13.28 6.77
CA VAL A 6 -6.53 -13.08 5.76
C VAL A 6 -6.89 -11.61 5.63
N TYR A 7 -7.00 -10.89 6.75
CA TYR A 7 -7.29 -9.46 6.75
C TYR A 7 -6.15 -8.64 6.12
N ILE A 8 -4.90 -8.91 6.48
CA ILE A 8 -3.72 -8.24 5.90
C ILE A 8 -3.64 -8.51 4.39
N LYS A 9 -3.96 -9.73 3.94
CA LYS A 9 -4.04 -10.05 2.51
C LYS A 9 -5.07 -9.18 1.78
N LEU A 10 -6.29 -9.08 2.32
CA LEU A 10 -7.36 -8.28 1.73
C LEU A 10 -6.98 -6.80 1.66
N LEU A 11 -6.42 -6.26 2.73
CA LEU A 11 -5.93 -4.87 2.77
C LEU A 11 -4.82 -4.65 1.73
N SER A 12 -3.84 -5.55 1.67
CA SER A 12 -2.76 -5.48 0.69
C SER A 12 -3.32 -5.45 -0.73
N MET A 13 -4.20 -6.38 -1.09
CA MET A 13 -4.76 -6.45 -2.45
C MET A 13 -5.64 -5.24 -2.79
N GLN A 14 -6.40 -4.74 -1.81
CA GLN A 14 -7.33 -3.64 -2.03
C GLN A 14 -6.61 -2.28 -2.15
N TYR A 15 -5.56 -2.06 -1.35
CA TYR A 15 -5.00 -0.72 -1.16
C TYR A 15 -3.59 -0.55 -1.72
N CYS A 16 -2.86 -1.62 -2.02
CA CYS A 16 -1.50 -1.54 -2.58
C CYS A 16 -1.41 -0.65 -3.84
N PRO A 17 -2.32 -0.76 -4.84
CA PRO A 17 -2.24 0.08 -6.05
C PRO A 17 -2.42 1.57 -5.75
N LEU A 18 -3.29 1.90 -4.79
CA LEU A 18 -3.58 3.28 -4.44
C LEU A 18 -2.47 3.88 -3.57
N PHE A 19 -1.94 3.08 -2.62
CA PHE A 19 -0.80 3.48 -1.79
C PHE A 19 0.40 3.83 -2.66
N GLY A 20 0.78 2.92 -3.57
CA GLY A 20 1.92 3.13 -4.46
C GLY A 20 1.75 4.38 -5.33
N ARG A 21 0.56 4.57 -5.89
CA ARG A 21 0.24 5.74 -6.71
C ARG A 21 0.39 7.05 -5.92
N ILE A 22 -0.19 7.12 -4.72
CA ILE A 22 -0.12 8.31 -3.86
C ILE A 22 1.33 8.61 -3.48
N ALA A 23 2.12 7.60 -3.12
CA ALA A 23 3.51 7.77 -2.74
C ALA A 23 4.38 8.33 -3.90
N VAL A 24 4.09 7.92 -5.15
CA VAL A 24 4.72 8.50 -6.35
C VAL A 24 4.23 9.92 -6.60
N ASP A 25 2.92 10.17 -6.53
CA ASP A 25 2.32 11.49 -6.78
C ASP A 25 2.82 12.55 -5.76
N LEU A 26 3.11 12.13 -4.51
CA LEU A 26 3.72 12.97 -3.47
C LEU A 26 5.25 13.13 -3.61
N GLY A 27 5.89 12.40 -4.52
CA GLY A 27 7.33 12.44 -4.76
C GLY A 27 8.19 11.77 -3.68
N TYR A 28 7.59 10.93 -2.83
CA TYR A 28 8.34 10.19 -1.80
C TYR A 28 9.10 9.01 -2.36
N ILE A 29 8.56 8.37 -3.40
CA ILE A 29 9.21 7.29 -4.14
C ILE A 29 9.15 7.56 -5.65
N THR A 30 10.00 6.88 -6.42
CA THR A 30 9.95 6.88 -7.88
C THR A 30 9.05 5.76 -8.42
N GLU A 31 8.62 5.87 -9.68
CA GLU A 31 7.91 4.79 -10.37
C GLU A 31 8.74 3.49 -10.42
N GLU A 32 10.06 3.60 -10.62
CA GLU A 32 10.98 2.46 -10.63
C GLU A 32 11.05 1.76 -9.26
N GLN A 33 11.07 2.53 -8.17
CA GLN A 33 11.03 1.99 -6.81
C GLN A 33 9.70 1.29 -6.52
N LEU A 34 8.59 1.87 -6.98
CA LEU A 34 7.27 1.26 -6.89
C LEU A 34 7.20 -0.07 -7.66
N GLU A 35 7.70 -0.10 -8.89
CA GLU A 35 7.72 -1.31 -9.72
C GLU A 35 8.54 -2.43 -9.07
N LYS A 36 9.71 -2.11 -8.53
CA LYS A 36 10.56 -3.06 -7.80
C LYS A 36 9.87 -3.61 -6.55
N ALA A 37 9.27 -2.73 -5.75
CA ALA A 37 8.57 -3.14 -4.53
C ALA A 37 7.33 -4.00 -4.83
N ALA A 38 6.58 -3.66 -5.88
CA ALA A 38 5.43 -4.44 -6.32
C ALA A 38 5.83 -5.83 -6.84
N THR A 39 6.91 -5.91 -7.63
CA THR A 39 7.47 -7.18 -8.09
C THR A 39 7.88 -8.06 -6.92
N GLN A 40 8.64 -7.50 -5.96
CA GLN A 40 9.05 -8.22 -4.76
C GLN A 40 7.84 -8.67 -3.93
N GLN A 41 6.81 -7.84 -3.76
CA GLN A 41 5.59 -8.20 -3.03
C GLN A 41 4.87 -9.42 -3.65
N ILE A 42 4.82 -9.47 -4.98
CA ILE A 42 4.22 -10.59 -5.73
C ILE A 42 5.06 -11.85 -5.54
N GLU A 43 6.38 -11.76 -5.74
CA GLU A 43 7.28 -12.91 -5.59
C GLU A 43 7.21 -13.47 -4.16
N GLU A 44 7.35 -12.64 -3.13
CA GLU A 44 7.28 -13.07 -1.73
C GLU A 44 5.90 -13.65 -1.38
N GLY A 45 4.82 -13.08 -1.91
CA GLY A 45 3.45 -13.57 -1.73
C GLY A 45 3.20 -14.95 -2.35
N LEU A 46 3.96 -15.33 -3.38
CA LEU A 46 3.90 -16.65 -4.01
C LEU A 46 4.71 -17.70 -3.23
N PHE A 47 5.83 -17.30 -2.62
CA PHE A 47 6.76 -18.24 -1.98
C PHE A 47 6.49 -18.48 -0.49
N ASN A 48 6.05 -17.47 0.27
CA ASN A 48 6.19 -17.50 1.73
C ASN A 48 4.89 -17.49 2.53
N ASN A 49 3.71 -17.46 1.88
CA ASN A 49 2.39 -17.29 2.50
C ASN A 49 2.26 -16.07 3.47
N SER A 50 3.29 -15.23 3.56
CA SER A 50 3.31 -14.01 4.36
C SER A 50 2.99 -12.85 3.44
N HIS A 51 1.81 -12.28 3.63
CA HIS A 51 1.35 -11.13 2.85
C HIS A 51 1.95 -9.86 3.44
N ARG A 52 3.05 -9.40 2.85
CA ARG A 52 3.69 -8.14 3.25
C ARG A 52 3.02 -6.95 2.58
N LEU A 53 2.90 -5.84 3.30
CA LEU A 53 2.41 -4.58 2.76
C LEU A 53 3.53 -3.90 1.96
N ILE A 54 3.17 -3.25 0.86
CA ILE A 54 4.16 -2.59 -0.01
C ILE A 54 4.91 -1.47 0.72
N GLY A 55 4.26 -0.76 1.65
CA GLY A 55 4.91 0.24 2.50
C GLY A 55 6.06 -0.33 3.33
N ASN A 56 5.94 -1.56 3.82
CA ASN A 56 7.01 -2.23 4.57
C ASN A 56 8.19 -2.57 3.67
N ILE A 57 7.95 -3.02 2.43
CA ILE A 57 9.00 -3.31 1.45
C ILE A 57 9.76 -2.03 1.10
N LEU A 58 9.03 -0.94 0.83
CA LEU A 58 9.62 0.37 0.55
C LEU A 58 10.46 0.90 1.72
N SER A 59 10.00 0.72 2.96
CA SER A 59 10.71 1.13 4.18
C SER A 59 11.98 0.31 4.42
N GLU A 60 11.93 -1.01 4.20
CA GLU A 60 13.12 -1.88 4.32
C GLU A 60 14.24 -1.52 3.35
N HIS A 61 13.89 -1.05 2.15
CA HIS A 61 14.86 -0.51 1.19
C HIS A 61 15.28 0.94 1.48
N ALA A 62 14.77 1.53 2.56
CA ALA A 62 14.95 2.95 2.92
C ALA A 62 14.54 3.93 1.80
N TRP A 63 13.59 3.54 0.95
CA TRP A 63 13.06 4.39 -0.12
C TRP A 63 11.96 5.32 0.38
N ILE A 64 11.33 4.99 1.49
CA ILE A 64 10.33 5.81 2.16
C ILE A 64 10.57 5.78 3.67
N THR A 65 10.26 6.87 4.37
CA THR A 65 10.32 6.92 5.85
C THR A 65 8.98 6.58 6.48
N ASP A 66 8.98 6.25 7.77
CA ASP A 66 7.74 5.99 8.52
C ASP A 66 6.80 7.21 8.53
N ASP A 67 7.34 8.43 8.71
CA ASP A 67 6.56 9.66 8.62
C ASP A 67 5.89 9.85 7.24
N GLN A 68 6.59 9.48 6.17
CA GLN A 68 6.05 9.55 4.81
C GLN A 68 4.98 8.47 4.57
N ILE A 69 5.15 7.28 5.15
CA ILE A 69 4.14 6.22 5.14
C ILE A 69 2.86 6.72 5.81
N ASP A 70 2.97 7.36 6.98
CA ASP A 70 1.81 7.90 7.70
C ASP A 70 1.04 8.93 6.87
N ILE A 71 1.74 9.80 6.14
CA ILE A 71 1.13 10.77 5.23
C ILE A 71 0.41 10.06 4.06
N VAL A 72 1.04 9.07 3.44
CA VAL A 72 0.43 8.30 2.35
C VAL A 72 -0.82 7.56 2.83
N LEU A 73 -0.77 6.97 4.02
CA LEU A 73 -1.91 6.29 4.63
C LEU A 73 -3.05 7.28 4.91
N PHE A 74 -2.74 8.45 5.46
CA PHE A 74 -3.73 9.51 5.68
C PHE A 74 -4.45 9.90 4.38
N GLU A 75 -3.71 10.19 3.32
CA GLU A 75 -4.26 10.54 2.01
C GLU A 75 -5.10 9.39 1.42
N LEU A 76 -4.63 8.15 1.56
CA LEU A 76 -5.35 6.95 1.12
C LEU A 76 -6.70 6.80 1.83
N PHE A 77 -6.75 7.06 3.14
CA PHE A 77 -7.99 7.01 3.91
C PHE A 77 -8.94 8.14 3.50
N GLU A 78 -8.46 9.37 3.32
CA GLU A 78 -9.27 10.50 2.87
C GLU A 78 -9.89 10.26 1.49
N GLN A 79 -9.11 9.77 0.51
CA GLN A 79 -9.62 9.43 -0.81
C GLN A 79 -10.67 8.30 -0.78
N ASN A 80 -10.52 7.35 0.13
CA ASN A 80 -11.48 6.26 0.30
C ASN A 80 -12.80 6.75 0.92
N GLN A 81 -12.74 7.68 1.88
CA GLN A 81 -13.93 8.34 2.44
C GLN A 81 -14.66 9.15 1.37
N LEU A 82 -13.92 9.91 0.55
CA LEU A 82 -14.48 10.68 -0.57
C LEU A 82 -15.22 9.78 -1.57
N LYS A 83 -14.63 8.65 -1.96
CA LYS A 83 -15.25 7.70 -2.90
C LYS A 83 -16.57 7.13 -2.35
N LYS A 84 -16.62 6.77 -1.07
CA LYS A 84 -17.85 6.28 -0.42
C LYS A 84 -18.94 7.35 -0.35
N TRP A 85 -18.55 8.61 -0.16
CA TRP A 85 -19.49 9.73 -0.12
C TRP A 85 -20.10 10.01 -1.50
N ILE A 86 -19.28 10.09 -2.55
CA ILE A 86 -19.74 10.30 -3.94
C ILE A 86 -20.62 9.13 -4.45
N SER A 87 -20.37 7.91 -3.96
CA SER A 87 -21.10 6.71 -4.37
C SER A 87 -22.48 6.54 -3.71
N ARG A 88 -22.87 7.40 -2.76
CA ARG A 88 -24.21 7.43 -2.18
C ARG A 88 -24.99 8.61 -2.77
N PRO A 89 -25.80 8.41 -3.82
CA PRO A 89 -26.70 9.46 -4.28
C PRO A 89 -27.76 9.75 -3.22
N THR A 90 -28.03 11.03 -2.98
CA THR A 90 -29.17 11.56 -2.20
C THR A 90 -30.50 11.25 -2.85
#